data_AF-A0A158QJH7-F1
#
_entry.id   AF-A0A158QJH7-F1
#
_cell.length_a   1.000
_cell.length_b   1.000
_cell.length_c   1.000
_cell.angle_alpha   90.00
_cell.angle_beta   90.00
_cell.angle_gamma   90.00
#
_symmetry.space_group_name_H-M   'P 1'
#
loop_
_entity.id
_entity.type
_entity.pdbx_description
1 polymer ?
#
loop_
_entity_poly.entity_id
_entity_poly.type
_entity_poly.pdbx_seq_one_letter_code
_entity_poly.pdbx_strand_id
1 'polypeptide(L)'
;MEVLFVRYGSLGVRNLLRANLKASITRLSTSTSFVKSDPSQVLNLGVPREIFPEEQRVAITPSTVKILCGKGFNIYVEAGAGSLAQYPDSEYVKAGAKLVESGVKDLYAQSDVILKVRPPHLDNEVDLLNPNSTLISLVYPARNKDLVNKLSSRKMTVLALDCIPRISRAQAFDVLSSMANIAGYKAVVDAASHYSNFFAGQITAAGRIPPAKVLVIGGGVAGLSAIATARGLGATVRGFDTREAVREQVESLGAEFLTIDLKESGEGGGGYAKEMSKEFLDAEMALFAKQAKEVDIIITSALIPGKPAPKLITKAMVDSMRPGAVIVDLAAEAGGNVETTRPGQLYIGGANRVVHIGYTDFPSRLPGQASALFANNITNFLISMMPKDKGS
;
A
#
# COMPACT_ATOMS: atom_id res chain seq x y z
N MET A 1 18.24 21.08 -5.85
CA MET A 1 17.03 20.25 -6.01
C MET A 1 16.26 20.33 -4.70
N GLU A 2 15.04 20.84 -4.69
CA GLU A 2 14.18 20.75 -3.51
C GLU A 2 13.63 19.32 -3.41
N VAL A 3 14.31 18.48 -2.65
CA VAL A 3 13.68 17.28 -2.08
C VAL A 3 13.22 17.70 -0.69
N LEU A 4 11.92 17.95 -0.53
CA LEU A 4 11.36 18.45 0.72
C LEU A 4 11.31 17.31 1.75
N PHE A 5 12.44 17.06 2.43
CA PHE A 5 12.51 16.17 3.58
C PHE A 5 12.13 16.93 4.86
N VAL A 6 10.97 16.62 5.42
CA VAL A 6 10.59 17.09 6.77
C VAL A 6 10.74 15.94 7.75
N ARG A 7 11.85 15.90 8.49
CA ARG A 7 12.00 15.09 9.72
C ARG A 7 12.67 15.96 10.78
N TYR A 8 12.06 16.06 11.96
CA TYR A 8 12.66 16.73 13.13
C TYR A 8 12.50 15.91 14.41
N GLY A 9 13.55 16.00 15.24
CA GLY A 9 13.68 15.66 16.66
C GLY A 9 15.19 15.50 16.96
N SER A 10 15.82 15.99 18.03
CA SER A 10 15.50 16.91 19.13
C SER A 10 16.82 17.50 19.68
N LEU A 11 16.74 18.69 20.30
CA LEU A 11 17.66 19.37 21.25
C LEU A 11 19.19 19.17 21.14
N GLY A 12 19.86 20.09 20.45
CA GLY A 12 21.31 20.27 20.60
C GLY A 12 22.03 21.24 19.66
N VAL A 13 21.33 22.15 18.95
CA VAL A 13 21.98 22.92 17.85
C VAL A 13 21.45 24.36 17.71
N ARG A 14 21.03 25.04 18.79
CA ARG A 14 20.38 26.36 18.64
C ARG A 14 21.29 27.47 18.07
N ASN A 15 22.60 27.40 18.24
CA ASN A 15 23.51 28.45 17.75
C ASN A 15 24.17 28.14 16.38
N LEU A 16 24.38 26.88 16.02
CA LEU A 16 24.80 26.49 14.64
C LEU A 16 23.64 26.61 13.62
N LEU A 17 22.39 26.51 14.07
CA LEU A 17 21.20 26.64 13.22
C LEU A 17 21.06 28.05 12.61
N ARG A 18 21.41 29.13 13.31
CA ARG A 18 21.20 30.50 12.79
C ARG A 18 22.13 30.88 11.63
N ALA A 19 23.37 30.38 11.61
CA ALA A 19 24.33 30.66 10.54
C ALA A 19 24.01 29.83 9.27
N ASN A 20 23.69 28.55 9.44
CA ASN A 20 23.35 27.66 8.32
C ASN A 20 21.94 27.91 7.74
N LEU A 21 20.98 28.39 8.55
CA LEU A 21 19.70 28.85 8.01
C LEU A 21 19.86 30.10 7.14
N LYS A 22 20.67 31.09 7.53
CA LYS A 22 20.89 32.28 6.68
C LYS A 22 21.53 31.91 5.34
N ALA A 23 22.58 31.08 5.36
CA ALA A 23 23.21 30.61 4.11
C ALA A 23 22.30 29.74 3.23
N SER A 24 21.41 28.95 3.84
CA SER A 24 20.43 28.13 3.10
C SER A 24 19.26 28.95 2.56
N ILE A 25 18.77 29.94 3.33
CA ILE A 25 17.74 30.89 2.88
C ILE A 25 18.26 31.75 1.73
N THR A 26 19.53 32.18 1.77
CA THR A 26 20.12 32.94 0.66
C THR A 26 20.36 32.07 -0.59
N ARG A 27 20.61 30.75 -0.46
CA ARG A 27 20.66 29.82 -1.62
C ARG A 27 19.27 29.46 -2.17
N LEU A 28 18.26 29.39 -1.30
CA LEU A 28 16.85 29.24 -1.68
C LEU A 28 16.34 30.49 -2.40
N SER A 29 16.77 31.69 -2.00
CA SER A 29 16.31 32.94 -2.64
C SER A 29 17.03 33.27 -3.95
N THR A 30 18.11 32.58 -4.32
CA THR A 30 18.95 32.91 -5.49
C THR A 30 19.00 31.83 -6.57
N SER A 31 18.29 30.70 -6.42
CA SER A 31 18.33 29.61 -7.40
C SER A 31 16.98 29.15 -7.95
N THR A 32 15.87 29.77 -7.56
CA THR A 32 14.59 29.57 -8.22
C THR A 32 14.23 30.81 -9.02
N SER A 33 14.75 30.90 -10.25
CA SER A 33 13.92 31.47 -11.31
C SER A 33 12.73 30.52 -11.46
N PHE A 34 11.68 30.73 -10.68
CA PHE A 34 10.37 30.21 -11.02
C PHE A 34 10.10 30.73 -12.43
N VAL A 35 10.19 29.85 -13.42
CA VAL A 35 9.54 30.12 -14.70
C VAL A 35 8.10 30.36 -14.29
N LYS A 36 7.64 31.61 -14.42
CA LYS A 36 6.22 31.92 -14.33
C LYS A 36 5.58 31.10 -15.45
N SER A 37 5.09 29.91 -15.15
CA SER A 37 4.14 29.24 -16.02
C SER A 37 2.98 30.20 -16.16
N ASP A 38 2.65 30.54 -17.40
CA ASP A 38 1.47 31.33 -17.68
C ASP A 38 0.28 30.63 -17.01
N PRO A 39 -0.49 31.30 -16.13
CA PRO A 39 -1.70 30.73 -15.54
C PRO A 39 -2.73 30.25 -16.59
N SER A 40 -2.56 30.63 -17.85
CA SER A 40 -3.33 30.16 -19.01
C SER A 40 -2.93 28.77 -19.51
N GLN A 41 -1.79 28.22 -19.08
CA GLN A 41 -1.25 26.99 -19.64
C GLN A 41 -1.92 25.76 -19.02
N VAL A 42 -2.80 25.13 -19.80
CA VAL A 42 -3.44 23.86 -19.45
C VAL A 42 -2.38 22.76 -19.34
N LEU A 43 -2.32 22.09 -18.19
CA LEU A 43 -1.40 20.97 -17.94
C LEU A 43 -1.92 19.67 -18.55
N ASN A 44 -1.02 18.96 -19.23
CA ASN A 44 -1.26 17.63 -19.80
C ASN A 44 -0.83 16.55 -18.80
N LEU A 45 -1.79 15.74 -18.34
CA LEU A 45 -1.55 14.56 -17.49
C LEU A 45 -1.51 13.31 -18.37
N GLY A 46 -0.40 12.57 -18.32
CA GLY A 46 -0.20 11.31 -19.04
C GLY A 46 -0.34 10.09 -18.13
N VAL A 47 -1.05 9.08 -18.61
CA VAL A 47 -1.32 7.84 -17.88
C VAL A 47 -0.88 6.65 -18.74
N PRO A 48 0.34 6.15 -18.52
CA PRO A 48 0.83 4.98 -19.24
C PRO A 48 0.17 3.72 -18.73
N ARG A 49 0.23 2.67 -19.55
CA ARG A 49 -0.03 1.30 -19.13
C ARG A 49 1.11 0.84 -18.21
N GLU A 50 0.77 0.13 -17.15
CA GLU A 50 1.81 -0.49 -16.32
C GLU A 50 2.45 -1.67 -17.03
N ILE A 51 3.79 -1.75 -16.96
CA ILE A 51 4.59 -2.80 -17.62
C ILE A 51 5.19 -3.81 -16.65
N PHE A 52 5.03 -3.58 -15.34
CA PHE A 52 5.55 -4.50 -14.33
C PHE A 52 4.74 -5.82 -14.37
N PRO A 53 5.40 -6.99 -14.31
CA PRO A 53 4.70 -8.27 -14.35
C PRO A 53 3.60 -8.36 -13.29
N GLU A 54 2.45 -8.91 -13.66
CA GLU A 54 1.26 -9.05 -12.81
C GLU A 54 0.66 -7.74 -12.26
N GLU A 55 1.10 -6.56 -12.72
CA GLU A 55 0.45 -5.29 -12.42
C GLU A 55 -0.78 -5.10 -13.32
N GLN A 56 -1.96 -5.10 -12.71
CA GLN A 56 -3.25 -5.02 -13.38
C GLN A 56 -3.96 -3.70 -13.09
N ARG A 57 -3.40 -2.86 -12.19
CA ARG A 57 -3.98 -1.56 -11.82
C ARG A 57 -3.60 -0.48 -12.82
N VAL A 58 -4.35 0.61 -12.78
CA VAL A 58 -4.11 1.85 -13.55
C VAL A 58 -4.18 3.07 -12.62
N ALA A 59 -3.37 4.10 -12.91
CA ALA A 59 -3.21 5.24 -12.00
C ALA A 59 -4.45 6.13 -11.91
N ILE A 60 -5.24 6.23 -12.98
CA ILE A 60 -6.53 6.93 -13.00
C ILE A 60 -7.61 6.10 -13.68
N THR A 61 -8.86 6.32 -13.28
CA THR A 61 -10.05 5.66 -13.83
C THR A 61 -10.93 6.66 -14.60
N PRO A 62 -11.87 6.20 -15.45
CA PRO A 62 -12.79 7.08 -16.17
C PRO A 62 -13.56 8.07 -15.26
N SER A 63 -13.93 7.66 -14.05
CA SER A 63 -14.60 8.57 -13.10
C SER A 63 -13.70 9.74 -12.68
N THR A 64 -12.43 9.47 -12.39
CA THR A 64 -11.45 10.51 -12.03
C THR A 64 -10.98 11.34 -13.22
N VAL A 65 -10.97 10.77 -14.43
CA VAL A 65 -10.72 11.52 -15.68
C VAL A 65 -11.74 12.63 -15.82
N LYS A 66 -13.03 12.32 -15.67
CA LYS A 66 -14.12 13.30 -15.75
C LYS A 66 -13.94 14.45 -14.76
N ILE A 67 -13.50 14.14 -13.53
CA ILE A 67 -13.24 15.14 -12.49
C ILE A 67 -12.06 16.03 -12.88
N LEU A 68 -10.93 15.45 -13.29
CA LEU A 68 -9.72 16.18 -13.64
C LEU A 68 -9.91 17.03 -14.91
N CYS A 69 -10.61 16.53 -15.93
CA CYS A 69 -11.02 17.33 -17.08
C CYS A 69 -11.88 18.53 -16.67
N GLY A 70 -12.85 18.33 -15.77
CA GLY A 70 -13.67 19.41 -15.21
C GLY A 70 -12.89 20.43 -14.38
N LYS A 71 -11.69 20.08 -13.90
CA LYS A 71 -10.75 20.97 -13.23
C LYS A 71 -9.75 21.65 -14.18
N GLY A 72 -9.90 21.42 -15.50
CA GLY A 72 -9.12 22.10 -16.53
C GLY A 72 -7.85 21.37 -16.93
N PHE A 73 -7.65 20.09 -16.56
CA PHE A 73 -6.53 19.28 -17.04
C PHE A 73 -6.85 18.62 -18.39
N ASN A 74 -5.85 18.53 -19.26
CA ASN A 74 -5.91 17.64 -20.41
C ASN A 74 -5.42 16.26 -20.00
N ILE A 75 -6.22 15.21 -20.23
CA ILE A 75 -5.87 13.85 -19.83
C ILE A 75 -5.54 13.03 -21.08
N TYR A 76 -4.34 12.45 -21.10
CA TYR A 76 -3.89 11.51 -22.11
C TYR A 76 -3.70 10.13 -21.48
N VAL A 77 -4.23 9.10 -22.12
CA VAL A 77 -4.18 7.72 -21.63
C VAL A 77 -3.61 6.84 -22.73
N GLU A 78 -2.60 6.03 -22.41
CA GLU A 78 -2.11 5.01 -23.35
C GLU A 78 -3.23 4.00 -23.65
N ALA A 79 -3.41 3.66 -24.93
CA ALA A 79 -4.41 2.66 -25.32
C ALA A 79 -4.20 1.35 -24.54
N GLY A 80 -5.28 0.80 -23.99
CA GLY A 80 -5.27 -0.41 -23.18
C GLY A 80 -4.75 -0.25 -21.74
N ALA A 81 -4.40 0.96 -21.28
CA ALA A 81 -3.85 1.17 -19.93
C ALA A 81 -4.77 0.65 -18.80
N GLY A 82 -6.10 0.78 -18.97
CA GLY A 82 -7.09 0.37 -17.97
C GLY A 82 -7.68 -1.03 -18.19
N SER A 83 -7.30 -1.75 -19.26
CA SER A 83 -8.00 -2.97 -19.66
C SER A 83 -7.97 -4.07 -18.59
N LEU A 84 -6.83 -4.27 -17.92
CA LEU A 84 -6.71 -5.28 -16.85
C LEU A 84 -7.51 -4.89 -15.59
N ALA A 85 -7.74 -3.61 -15.36
CA ALA A 85 -8.61 -3.08 -14.32
C ALA A 85 -10.10 -3.01 -14.70
N GLN A 86 -10.49 -3.58 -15.84
CA GLN A 86 -11.86 -3.56 -16.39
C GLN A 86 -12.36 -2.16 -16.76
N TYR A 87 -11.44 -1.28 -17.17
CA TYR A 87 -11.77 0.03 -17.75
C TYR A 87 -11.40 0.05 -19.24
N PRO A 88 -12.36 -0.18 -20.14
CA PRO A 88 -12.08 -0.16 -21.57
C PRO A 88 -11.81 1.27 -22.06
N ASP A 89 -10.99 1.38 -23.10
CA ASP A 89 -10.57 2.64 -23.74
C ASP A 89 -11.73 3.58 -24.09
N SER A 90 -12.85 3.01 -24.52
CA SER A 90 -14.06 3.78 -24.85
C SER A 90 -14.65 4.54 -23.65
N GLU A 91 -14.49 4.04 -22.42
CA GLU A 91 -14.94 4.74 -21.22
C GLU A 91 -14.02 5.92 -20.88
N TYR A 92 -12.72 5.82 -21.17
CA TYR A 92 -11.79 6.95 -21.03
C TYR A 92 -12.14 8.09 -22.01
N VAL A 93 -12.43 7.76 -23.27
CA VAL A 93 -12.84 8.75 -24.28
C VAL A 93 -14.15 9.43 -23.88
N LYS A 94 -15.17 8.67 -23.46
CA LYS A 94 -16.44 9.22 -22.96
C LYS A 94 -16.25 10.15 -21.76
N ALA A 95 -15.26 9.88 -20.91
CA ALA A 95 -14.94 10.70 -19.75
C ALA A 95 -14.17 11.99 -20.10
N GLY A 96 -13.71 12.14 -21.34
CA GLY A 96 -13.00 13.34 -21.83
C GLY A 96 -11.48 13.18 -21.97
N ALA A 97 -10.94 11.97 -21.77
CA ALA A 97 -9.53 11.71 -22.08
C ALA A 97 -9.29 11.57 -23.58
N LYS A 98 -8.05 11.84 -23.98
CA LYS A 98 -7.51 11.56 -25.31
C LYS A 98 -6.70 10.27 -25.25
N LEU A 99 -7.01 9.32 -26.11
CA LEU A 99 -6.21 8.09 -26.21
C LEU A 99 -4.94 8.32 -27.02
N VAL A 100 -3.87 7.66 -26.61
CA VAL A 100 -2.58 7.62 -27.30
C VAL A 100 -2.32 6.21 -27.77
N GLU A 101 -2.60 5.97 -29.06
CA GLU A 101 -2.44 4.66 -29.71
C GLU A 101 -1.01 4.41 -30.20
N SER A 102 -0.24 5.48 -30.44
CA SER A 102 1.14 5.39 -30.95
C SER A 102 2.16 4.93 -29.90
N GLY A 103 1.72 4.75 -28.65
CA GLY A 103 2.47 4.12 -27.57
C GLY A 103 3.06 5.08 -26.54
N VAL A 104 3.74 4.50 -25.55
CA VAL A 104 4.20 5.20 -24.33
C VAL A 104 5.17 6.35 -24.61
N LYS A 105 5.97 6.28 -25.69
CA LYS A 105 6.93 7.33 -26.04
C LYS A 105 6.23 8.64 -26.39
N ASP A 106 5.19 8.57 -27.20
CA ASP A 106 4.43 9.76 -27.62
C ASP A 106 3.59 10.29 -26.45
N LEU A 107 3.04 9.40 -25.62
CA LEU A 107 2.37 9.78 -24.38
C LEU A 107 3.32 10.61 -23.49
N TYR A 108 4.54 10.11 -23.25
CA TYR A 108 5.52 10.82 -22.43
C TYR A 108 5.95 12.14 -23.07
N ALA A 109 6.13 12.17 -24.40
CA ALA A 109 6.55 13.36 -25.14
C ALA A 109 5.58 14.55 -25.01
N GLN A 110 4.29 14.31 -24.86
CA GLN A 110 3.26 15.36 -24.79
C GLN A 110 2.72 15.65 -23.38
N SER A 111 3.24 14.95 -22.36
CA SER A 111 2.76 15.07 -20.99
C SER A 111 3.67 15.93 -20.11
N ASP A 112 3.06 16.85 -19.35
CA ASP A 112 3.75 17.67 -18.35
C ASP A 112 3.89 16.91 -17.02
N VAL A 113 2.89 16.08 -16.70
CA VAL A 113 2.83 15.26 -15.49
C VAL A 113 2.49 13.81 -15.87
N ILE A 114 3.27 12.86 -15.37
CA ILE A 114 3.04 11.43 -15.53
C ILE A 114 2.46 10.85 -14.25
N LEU A 115 1.32 10.17 -14.37
CA LEU A 115 0.64 9.48 -13.29
C LEU A 115 0.84 7.97 -13.44
N LYS A 116 1.57 7.35 -12.52
CA LYS A 116 1.81 5.90 -12.49
C LYS A 116 1.42 5.31 -11.14
N VAL A 117 1.17 4.00 -11.13
CA VAL A 117 1.00 3.24 -9.90
C VAL A 117 2.36 2.91 -9.32
N ARG A 118 3.20 2.23 -10.10
CA ARG A 118 4.52 1.73 -9.67
C ARG A 118 5.64 2.72 -10.03
N PRO A 119 6.83 2.58 -9.42
CA PRO A 119 8.01 3.33 -9.86
C PRO A 119 8.31 2.98 -11.33
N PRO A 120 8.73 3.95 -12.16
CA PRO A 120 9.11 3.66 -13.54
C PRO A 120 10.34 2.75 -13.58
N HIS A 121 10.34 1.80 -14.51
CA HIS A 121 11.44 0.87 -14.71
C HIS A 121 12.69 1.62 -15.20
N LEU A 122 13.82 1.41 -14.51
CA LEU A 122 15.09 2.09 -14.76
C LEU A 122 15.54 1.99 -16.23
N ASP A 123 15.43 0.80 -16.81
CA ASP A 123 15.98 0.53 -18.15
C ASP A 123 15.02 0.85 -19.31
N ASN A 124 13.71 0.83 -19.07
CA ASN A 124 12.70 0.86 -20.15
C ASN A 124 11.87 2.14 -20.17
N GLU A 125 11.66 2.77 -19.01
CA GLU A 125 10.74 3.92 -18.90
C GLU A 125 11.46 5.21 -18.61
N VAL A 126 12.44 5.21 -17.70
CA VAL A 126 13.09 6.43 -17.22
C VAL A 126 13.72 7.24 -18.35
N ASP A 127 14.27 6.57 -19.36
CA ASP A 127 14.91 7.26 -20.49
C ASP A 127 13.92 7.84 -21.51
N LEU A 128 12.66 7.41 -21.47
CA LEU A 128 11.58 7.93 -22.30
C LEU A 128 10.89 9.14 -21.67
N LEU A 129 11.02 9.34 -20.36
CA LEU A 129 10.42 10.47 -19.66
C LEU A 129 11.04 11.79 -20.11
N ASN A 130 10.18 12.78 -20.37
CA ASN A 130 10.62 14.12 -20.74
C ASN A 130 11.44 14.78 -19.62
N PRO A 131 12.60 15.40 -19.94
CA PRO A 131 13.30 16.22 -18.98
C PRO A 131 12.40 17.35 -18.44
N ASN A 132 12.54 17.69 -17.16
CA ASN A 132 11.73 18.69 -16.46
C ASN A 132 10.23 18.38 -16.29
N SER A 133 9.75 17.18 -16.68
CA SER A 133 8.38 16.75 -16.39
C SER A 133 8.22 16.36 -14.90
N THR A 134 6.96 16.28 -14.45
CA THR A 134 6.61 15.82 -13.10
C THR A 134 6.19 14.36 -13.11
N LEU A 135 6.68 13.55 -12.18
CA LEU A 135 6.24 12.18 -11.96
C LEU A 135 5.49 12.07 -10.64
N ILE A 136 4.30 11.46 -10.66
CA ILE A 136 3.53 11.10 -9.47
C ILE A 136 3.31 9.59 -9.49
N SER A 137 3.93 8.89 -8.54
CA SER A 137 3.85 7.43 -8.42
C SER A 137 4.34 6.96 -7.05
N LEU A 138 4.23 5.67 -6.75
CA LEU A 138 5.07 5.05 -5.74
C LEU A 138 6.53 5.08 -6.22
N VAL A 139 7.48 5.40 -5.34
CA VAL A 139 8.91 5.50 -5.68
C VAL A 139 9.78 4.76 -4.69
N TYR A 140 9.42 4.73 -3.40
CA TYR A 140 10.23 4.15 -2.32
C TYR A 140 11.69 4.65 -2.33
N PRO A 141 11.93 5.97 -2.22
CA PRO A 141 13.23 6.58 -2.48
C PRO A 141 14.35 6.07 -1.56
N ALA A 142 14.02 5.62 -0.35
CA ALA A 142 15.00 5.02 0.56
C ALA A 142 15.58 3.69 0.05
N ARG A 143 14.82 2.95 -0.77
CA ARG A 143 15.21 1.66 -1.35
C ARG A 143 15.74 1.80 -2.77
N ASN A 144 15.21 2.74 -3.55
CA ASN A 144 15.50 2.89 -4.98
C ASN A 144 16.44 4.06 -5.27
N LYS A 145 17.63 4.07 -4.69
CA LYS A 145 18.60 5.18 -4.83
C LYS A 145 19.01 5.44 -6.28
N ASP A 146 19.24 4.38 -7.05
CA ASP A 146 19.66 4.51 -8.46
C ASP A 146 18.55 5.10 -9.33
N LEU A 147 17.29 4.73 -9.07
CA LEU A 147 16.13 5.35 -9.71
C LEU A 147 16.06 6.85 -9.40
N VAL A 148 16.20 7.22 -8.13
CA VAL A 148 16.19 8.63 -7.70
C VAL A 148 17.33 9.41 -8.38
N ASN A 149 18.53 8.84 -8.44
CA ASN A 149 19.67 9.46 -9.10
C ASN A 149 19.43 9.65 -10.60
N LYS A 150 18.88 8.65 -11.29
CA LYS A 150 18.59 8.72 -12.73
C LYS A 150 17.49 9.75 -13.03
N LEU A 151 16.39 9.76 -12.27
CA LEU A 151 15.34 10.78 -12.38
C LEU A 151 15.87 12.21 -12.12
N SER A 152 16.78 12.35 -11.14
CA SER A 152 17.45 13.61 -10.84
C SER A 152 18.33 14.10 -11.99
N SER A 153 19.08 13.21 -12.65
CA SER A 153 19.88 13.56 -13.83
C SER A 153 19.05 14.10 -15.00
N ARG A 154 17.78 13.71 -15.08
CA ARG A 154 16.80 14.21 -16.07
C ARG A 154 16.05 15.47 -15.61
N LYS A 155 16.43 16.06 -14.47
CA LYS A 155 15.84 17.29 -13.90
C LYS A 155 14.33 17.19 -13.65
N MET A 156 13.82 16.00 -13.38
CA MET A 156 12.40 15.78 -13.12
C MET A 156 12.00 16.23 -11.72
N THR A 157 10.74 16.64 -11.59
CA THR A 157 10.07 16.79 -10.29
C THR A 157 9.40 15.47 -9.94
N VAL A 158 9.62 14.93 -8.73
CA VAL A 158 9.06 13.63 -8.33
C VAL A 158 8.25 13.79 -7.05
N LEU A 159 6.96 13.45 -7.12
CA LEU A 159 6.04 13.40 -6.00
C LEU A 159 5.77 11.93 -5.63
N ALA A 160 6.55 11.42 -4.68
CA ALA A 160 6.47 10.03 -4.22
C ALA A 160 5.24 9.83 -3.31
N LEU A 161 4.27 9.05 -3.75
CA LEU A 161 3.02 8.80 -3.02
C LEU A 161 3.24 8.00 -1.73
N ASP A 162 4.29 7.17 -1.67
CA ASP A 162 4.70 6.45 -0.47
C ASP A 162 5.32 7.36 0.61
N CYS A 163 5.62 8.62 0.27
CA CYS A 163 6.19 9.61 1.18
C CYS A 163 5.14 10.61 1.70
N ILE A 164 3.85 10.40 1.43
CA ILE A 164 2.77 11.25 1.96
C ILE A 164 2.78 11.17 3.50
N PRO A 165 2.81 12.32 4.21
CA PRO A 165 2.88 12.33 5.66
C PRO A 165 1.56 11.81 6.26
N ARG A 166 1.65 10.97 7.29
CA ARG A 166 0.50 10.45 8.04
C ARG A 166 -0.04 11.50 9.01
N ILE A 167 -0.75 12.49 8.48
CA ILE A 167 -1.43 13.56 9.21
C ILE A 167 -2.88 13.67 8.73
N SER A 168 -3.79 14.15 9.59
CA SER A 168 -5.24 14.14 9.31
C SER A 168 -5.63 14.76 7.97
N ARG A 169 -5.03 15.91 7.60
CA ARG A 169 -5.30 16.59 6.33
C ARG A 169 -4.87 15.81 5.08
N ALA A 170 -3.98 14.82 5.22
CA ALA A 170 -3.41 14.06 4.12
C ALA A 170 -3.98 12.64 4.01
N GLN A 171 -4.90 12.24 4.90
CA GLN A 171 -5.52 10.91 4.89
C GLN A 171 -6.23 10.61 3.56
N ALA A 172 -6.85 11.62 2.93
CA ALA A 172 -7.50 11.48 1.62
C ALA A 172 -6.54 11.15 0.47
N PHE A 173 -5.24 11.33 0.68
CA PHE A 173 -4.18 11.10 -0.31
C PHE A 173 -3.39 9.81 -0.03
N ASP A 174 -3.61 9.16 1.11
CA ASP A 174 -2.80 8.02 1.56
C ASP A 174 -3.12 6.75 0.75
N VAL A 175 -2.34 6.56 -0.32
CA VAL A 175 -2.42 5.37 -1.17
C VAL A 175 -2.03 4.09 -0.43
N LEU A 176 -1.13 4.17 0.56
CA LEU A 176 -0.67 2.98 1.29
C LEU A 176 -1.80 2.43 2.16
N SER A 177 -2.57 3.30 2.80
CA SER A 177 -3.76 2.90 3.56
C SER A 177 -4.83 2.29 2.64
N SER A 178 -5.09 2.90 1.48
CA SER A 178 -6.03 2.34 0.49
C SER A 178 -5.60 0.94 0.03
N MET A 179 -4.33 0.74 -0.33
CA MET A 179 -3.82 -0.55 -0.81
C MET A 179 -3.77 -1.59 0.31
N ALA A 180 -3.43 -1.18 1.53
CA ALA A 180 -3.45 -2.06 2.70
C ALA A 180 -4.86 -2.57 3.00
N ASN A 181 -5.88 -1.70 2.91
CA ASN A 181 -7.27 -2.10 3.08
C ASN A 181 -7.67 -3.17 2.04
N ILE A 182 -7.37 -2.93 0.76
CA ILE A 182 -7.65 -3.91 -0.30
C ILE A 182 -6.90 -5.23 -0.05
N ALA A 183 -5.65 -5.18 0.38
CA ALA A 183 -4.87 -6.37 0.66
C ALA A 183 -5.47 -7.21 1.81
N GLY A 184 -5.93 -6.56 2.87
CA GLY A 184 -6.60 -7.23 3.99
C GLY A 184 -7.88 -7.96 3.59
N TYR A 185 -8.74 -7.28 2.83
CA TYR A 185 -9.94 -7.89 2.25
C TYR A 185 -9.59 -9.07 1.33
N LYS A 186 -8.67 -8.85 0.39
CA LYS A 186 -8.30 -9.87 -0.61
C LYS A 186 -7.63 -11.08 0.03
N ALA A 187 -6.85 -10.91 1.09
CA ALA A 187 -6.28 -12.02 1.86
C ALA A 187 -7.35 -12.97 2.38
N VAL A 188 -8.46 -12.44 2.91
CA VAL A 188 -9.56 -13.28 3.41
C VAL A 188 -10.29 -13.97 2.26
N VAL A 189 -10.53 -13.27 1.15
CA VAL A 189 -11.16 -13.86 -0.05
C VAL A 189 -10.32 -15.01 -0.62
N ASP A 190 -9.01 -14.82 -0.71
CA ASP A 190 -8.09 -15.86 -1.18
C ASP A 190 -8.03 -17.01 -0.16
N ALA A 191 -7.98 -16.71 1.14
CA ALA A 191 -8.05 -17.75 2.17
C ALA A 191 -9.33 -18.59 2.05
N ALA A 192 -10.48 -17.95 1.88
CA ALA A 192 -11.77 -18.63 1.71
C ALA A 192 -11.84 -19.49 0.44
N SER A 193 -11.17 -19.06 -0.63
CA SER A 193 -11.12 -19.82 -1.89
C SER A 193 -10.28 -21.10 -1.80
N HIS A 194 -9.36 -21.16 -0.83
CA HIS A 194 -8.46 -22.30 -0.63
C HIS A 194 -8.75 -23.12 0.63
N TYR A 195 -9.59 -22.62 1.53
CA TYR A 195 -10.01 -23.34 2.72
C TYR A 195 -11.12 -24.34 2.38
N SER A 196 -11.00 -25.56 2.89
CA SER A 196 -11.88 -26.68 2.49
C SER A 196 -13.20 -26.75 3.27
N ASN A 197 -13.42 -25.89 4.26
CA ASN A 197 -14.64 -25.84 5.06
C ASN A 197 -15.30 -24.46 4.98
N PHE A 198 -16.53 -24.34 5.48
CA PHE A 198 -17.23 -23.06 5.56
C PHE A 198 -16.57 -22.11 6.58
N PHE A 199 -16.57 -20.82 6.28
CA PHE A 199 -16.24 -19.78 7.26
C PHE A 199 -17.36 -19.62 8.31
N ALA A 200 -18.60 -19.48 7.84
CA ALA A 200 -19.77 -19.36 8.70
C ALA A 200 -20.15 -20.71 9.30
N GLY A 201 -20.37 -20.73 10.61
CA GLY A 201 -20.97 -21.88 11.28
C GLY A 201 -22.45 -22.01 10.92
N GLN A 202 -22.92 -23.24 10.74
CA GLN A 202 -24.29 -23.53 10.28
C GLN A 202 -24.85 -24.76 10.98
N ILE A 203 -26.17 -24.81 11.16
CA ILE A 203 -26.89 -26.02 11.55
C ILE A 203 -27.63 -26.51 10.30
N THR A 204 -27.33 -27.74 9.89
CA THR A 204 -27.92 -28.36 8.71
C THR A 204 -28.62 -29.66 9.11
N ALA A 205 -29.39 -30.25 8.18
CA ALA A 205 -29.96 -31.58 8.38
C ALA A 205 -28.89 -32.66 8.64
N ALA A 206 -27.67 -32.48 8.13
CA ALA A 206 -26.55 -33.40 8.30
C ALA A 206 -25.73 -33.14 9.58
N GLY A 207 -26.12 -32.15 10.40
CA GLY A 207 -25.46 -31.83 11.66
C GLY A 207 -24.97 -30.38 11.76
N ARG A 208 -24.29 -30.09 12.86
CA ARG A 208 -23.76 -28.77 13.19
C ARG A 208 -22.34 -28.61 12.68
N ILE A 209 -22.12 -27.58 11.88
CA ILE A 209 -20.82 -27.19 11.34
C ILE A 209 -20.33 -25.98 12.15
N PRO A 210 -19.18 -26.06 12.86
CA PRO A 210 -18.63 -24.93 13.58
C PRO A 210 -18.09 -23.87 12.61
N PRO A 211 -18.06 -22.58 13.01
CA PRO A 211 -17.40 -21.54 12.22
C PRO A 211 -15.89 -21.77 12.15
N ALA A 212 -15.27 -21.30 11.08
CA ALA A 212 -13.82 -21.25 10.97
C ALA A 212 -13.23 -20.32 12.04
N LYS A 213 -12.04 -20.67 12.53
CA LYS A 213 -11.25 -19.83 13.44
C LYS A 213 -10.12 -19.15 12.68
N VAL A 214 -10.11 -17.82 12.70
CA VAL A 214 -9.12 -16.99 12.00
C VAL A 214 -8.30 -16.22 13.02
N LEU A 215 -6.97 -16.30 12.92
CA LEU A 215 -6.05 -15.45 13.64
C LEU A 215 -5.48 -14.38 12.70
N VAL A 216 -5.54 -13.11 13.11
CA VAL A 216 -4.90 -12.00 12.41
C VAL A 216 -3.77 -11.43 13.28
N ILE A 217 -2.55 -11.44 12.75
CA ILE A 217 -1.35 -10.92 13.43
C ILE A 217 -0.94 -9.60 12.78
N GLY A 218 -1.13 -8.51 13.53
CA GLY A 218 -0.99 -7.14 13.10
C GLY A 218 -2.35 -6.45 12.98
N GLY A 219 -2.52 -5.34 13.69
CA GLY A 219 -3.69 -4.46 13.72
C GLY A 219 -3.45 -3.15 12.96
N GLY A 220 -2.75 -3.23 11.83
CA GLY A 220 -2.70 -2.14 10.86
C GLY A 220 -3.96 -2.08 10.01
N VAL A 221 -4.00 -1.18 9.01
CA VAL A 221 -5.14 -1.05 8.08
C VAL A 221 -5.47 -2.38 7.39
N ALA A 222 -4.45 -3.14 6.96
CA ALA A 222 -4.65 -4.45 6.34
C ALA A 222 -5.21 -5.48 7.33
N GLY A 223 -4.66 -5.55 8.54
CA GLY A 223 -5.15 -6.46 9.57
C GLY A 223 -6.58 -6.17 10.00
N LEU A 224 -6.94 -4.91 10.23
CA LEU A 224 -8.32 -4.52 10.56
C LEU A 224 -9.29 -4.82 9.43
N SER A 225 -8.88 -4.62 8.17
CA SER A 225 -9.68 -5.02 7.00
C SER A 225 -9.87 -6.54 6.93
N ALA A 226 -8.81 -7.32 7.19
CA ALA A 226 -8.91 -8.77 7.27
C ALA A 226 -9.83 -9.24 8.41
N ILE A 227 -9.75 -8.60 9.58
CA ILE A 227 -10.64 -8.87 10.72
C ILE A 227 -12.10 -8.62 10.33
N ALA A 228 -12.40 -7.41 9.82
CA ALA A 228 -13.75 -7.04 9.40
C ALA A 228 -14.30 -7.99 8.34
N THR A 229 -13.48 -8.36 7.36
CA THR A 229 -13.89 -9.25 6.26
C THR A 229 -14.14 -10.68 6.76
N ALA A 230 -13.24 -11.24 7.58
CA ALA A 230 -13.40 -12.59 8.13
C ALA A 230 -14.62 -12.69 9.07
N ARG A 231 -14.86 -11.64 9.87
CA ARG A 231 -16.08 -11.52 10.69
C ARG A 231 -17.34 -11.43 9.83
N GLY A 232 -17.29 -10.65 8.75
CA GLY A 232 -18.37 -10.57 7.77
C GLY A 232 -18.71 -11.91 7.09
N LEU A 233 -17.72 -12.80 6.92
CA LEU A 233 -17.93 -14.17 6.44
C LEU A 233 -18.41 -15.16 7.52
N GLY A 234 -18.62 -14.71 8.76
CA GLY A 234 -19.16 -15.53 9.85
C GLY A 234 -18.11 -16.33 10.63
N ALA A 235 -16.82 -16.07 10.45
CA ALA A 235 -15.75 -16.72 11.20
C ALA A 235 -15.65 -16.19 12.65
N THR A 236 -15.11 -17.02 13.55
CA THR A 236 -14.60 -16.55 14.85
C THR A 236 -13.20 -15.99 14.64
N VAL A 237 -13.01 -14.70 14.94
CA VAL A 237 -11.75 -14.00 14.65
C VAL A 237 -11.05 -13.60 15.93
N ARG A 238 -9.74 -13.86 15.97
CA ARG A 238 -8.81 -13.42 17.01
C ARG A 238 -7.80 -12.48 16.38
N GLY A 239 -7.52 -11.35 17.03
CA GLY A 239 -6.55 -10.35 16.59
C GLY A 239 -5.43 -10.21 17.60
N PHE A 240 -4.21 -9.96 17.13
CA PHE A 240 -3.07 -9.61 17.98
C PHE A 240 -2.31 -8.43 17.36
N ASP A 241 -1.93 -7.44 18.17
CA ASP A 241 -1.00 -6.37 17.83
C ASP A 241 -0.18 -6.02 19.08
N THR A 242 1.07 -5.60 18.92
CA THR A 242 1.93 -5.17 20.03
C THR A 242 1.53 -3.82 20.61
N ARG A 243 0.70 -3.04 19.88
CA ARG A 243 0.17 -1.75 20.30
C ARG A 243 -1.19 -1.92 20.94
N GLU A 244 -1.27 -1.56 22.22
CA GLU A 244 -2.50 -1.59 23.00
C GLU A 244 -3.62 -0.72 22.42
N ALA A 245 -3.28 0.41 21.80
CA ALA A 245 -4.22 1.34 21.18
C ALA A 245 -5.09 0.71 20.08
N VAL A 246 -4.73 -0.47 19.58
CA VAL A 246 -5.50 -1.18 18.55
C VAL A 246 -6.60 -2.05 19.14
N ARG A 247 -6.58 -2.36 20.45
CA ARG A 247 -7.56 -3.25 21.09
C ARG A 247 -9.00 -2.82 20.79
N GLU A 248 -9.33 -1.56 21.05
CA GLU A 248 -10.69 -1.04 20.87
C GLU A 248 -11.16 -1.16 19.39
N GLN A 249 -10.24 -1.01 18.44
CA GLN A 249 -10.53 -1.17 17.02
C GLN A 249 -10.80 -2.64 16.65
N VAL A 250 -10.05 -3.58 17.24
CA VAL A 250 -10.27 -5.02 17.03
C VAL A 250 -11.58 -5.49 17.66
N GLU A 251 -11.84 -5.08 18.89
CA GLU A 251 -13.04 -5.45 19.64
C GLU A 251 -14.32 -4.84 19.05
N SER A 252 -14.26 -3.60 18.56
CA SER A 252 -15.41 -2.96 17.88
C SER A 252 -15.77 -3.64 16.55
N LEU A 253 -14.83 -4.34 15.92
CA LEU A 253 -15.09 -5.21 14.76
C LEU A 253 -15.60 -6.61 15.17
N GLY A 254 -15.75 -6.87 16.48
CA GLY A 254 -16.27 -8.11 17.03
C GLY A 254 -15.27 -9.26 17.05
N ALA A 255 -13.96 -8.97 17.03
CA ALA A 255 -12.90 -9.96 17.21
C ALA A 255 -12.34 -9.96 18.64
N GLU A 256 -11.83 -11.11 19.07
CA GLU A 256 -11.15 -11.26 20.37
C GLU A 256 -9.73 -10.69 20.26
N PHE A 257 -9.37 -9.70 21.09
CA PHE A 257 -8.00 -9.18 21.14
C PHE A 257 -7.15 -10.03 22.09
N LEU A 258 -6.14 -10.72 21.54
CA LEU A 258 -5.22 -11.55 22.31
C LEU A 258 -4.19 -10.68 23.03
N THR A 259 -3.89 -11.00 24.29
CA THR A 259 -2.91 -10.31 25.11
C THR A 259 -1.81 -11.24 25.60
N ILE A 260 -0.67 -10.67 25.97
CA ILE A 260 0.43 -11.37 26.61
C ILE A 260 0.52 -10.88 28.06
N ASP A 261 0.81 -11.78 29.01
CA ASP A 261 0.94 -11.48 30.43
C ASP A 261 2.28 -10.77 30.78
N LEU A 262 2.74 -9.86 29.93
CA LEU A 262 3.92 -9.03 30.10
C LEU A 262 3.57 -7.60 29.70
N LYS A 263 3.59 -6.66 30.66
CA LYS A 263 3.28 -5.24 30.41
C LYS A 263 4.50 -4.52 29.85
N GLU A 264 4.69 -4.60 28.54
CA GLU A 264 5.62 -3.76 27.78
C GLU A 264 4.85 -3.05 26.65
N SER A 265 4.98 -1.72 26.52
CA SER A 265 4.34 -0.99 25.43
C SER A 265 5.14 -1.13 24.15
N GLY A 266 4.49 -1.58 23.06
CA GLY A 266 5.07 -1.67 21.72
C GLY A 266 4.90 -0.41 20.85
N GLU A 267 4.43 0.69 21.42
CA GLU A 267 4.22 1.94 20.68
C GLU A 267 5.54 2.59 20.24
N GLY A 268 5.62 2.90 18.94
CA GLY A 268 6.68 3.66 18.31
C GLY A 268 6.17 4.99 17.71
N GLY A 269 7.07 5.74 17.09
CA GLY A 269 6.73 7.04 16.49
C GLY A 269 5.77 6.93 15.30
N GLY A 270 4.77 7.81 15.23
CA GLY A 270 3.86 7.91 14.08
C GLY A 270 2.87 6.75 13.94
N GLY A 271 2.53 6.07 15.05
CA GLY A 271 1.60 4.95 15.07
C GLY A 271 2.19 3.61 14.62
N TYR A 272 3.50 3.51 14.40
CA TYR A 272 4.19 2.25 14.11
C TYR A 272 4.61 1.52 15.39
N ALA A 273 4.83 0.20 15.29
CA ALA A 273 5.41 -0.58 16.38
C ALA A 273 6.94 -0.37 16.49
N LYS A 274 7.50 -0.53 17.70
CA LYS A 274 8.96 -0.62 17.94
C LYS A 274 9.39 -2.08 18.18
N GLU A 275 10.69 -2.31 18.24
CA GLU A 275 11.25 -3.61 18.67
C GLU A 275 11.01 -3.83 20.18
N MET A 276 10.68 -5.07 20.53
CA MET A 276 10.30 -5.50 21.88
C MET A 276 11.44 -6.24 22.58
N SER A 277 11.35 -6.40 23.91
CA SER A 277 12.28 -7.23 24.69
C SER A 277 12.25 -8.71 24.26
N LYS A 278 13.31 -9.45 24.59
CA LYS A 278 13.40 -10.88 24.27
C LYS A 278 12.29 -11.67 24.99
N GLU A 279 12.03 -11.31 26.24
CA GLU A 279 11.01 -11.94 27.08
C GLU A 279 9.61 -11.75 26.48
N PHE A 280 9.33 -10.56 25.93
CA PHE A 280 8.09 -10.29 25.21
C PHE A 280 7.98 -11.14 23.94
N LEU A 281 9.05 -11.20 23.14
CA LEU A 281 9.07 -12.00 21.90
C LEU A 281 8.89 -13.50 22.21
N ASP A 282 9.52 -14.01 23.26
CA ASP A 282 9.38 -15.42 23.67
C ASP A 282 7.92 -15.73 24.07
N ALA A 283 7.26 -14.81 24.79
CA ALA A 283 5.86 -14.96 25.17
C ALA A 283 4.90 -14.79 23.98
N GLU A 284 5.19 -13.88 23.05
CA GLU A 284 4.48 -13.70 21.78
C GLU A 284 4.54 -14.98 20.94
N MET A 285 5.72 -15.56 20.79
CA MET A 285 5.92 -16.82 20.06
C MET A 285 5.20 -17.98 20.75
N ALA A 286 5.19 -18.04 22.09
CA ALA A 286 4.43 -19.05 22.82
C ALA A 286 2.91 -18.91 22.61
N LEU A 287 2.39 -17.68 22.58
CA LEU A 287 0.99 -17.41 22.24
C LEU A 287 0.67 -17.90 20.82
N PHE A 288 1.48 -17.57 19.82
CA PHE A 288 1.25 -18.00 18.44
C PHE A 288 1.35 -19.51 18.28
N ALA A 289 2.29 -20.19 18.96
CA ALA A 289 2.36 -21.65 18.96
C ALA A 289 1.09 -22.30 19.53
N LYS A 290 0.48 -21.71 20.57
CA LYS A 290 -0.78 -22.18 21.13
C LYS A 290 -1.93 -21.97 20.14
N GLN A 291 -2.02 -20.77 19.55
CA GLN A 291 -3.09 -20.45 18.61
C GLN A 291 -3.02 -21.28 17.33
N ALA A 292 -1.83 -21.51 16.77
CA ALA A 292 -1.64 -22.26 15.52
C ALA A 292 -2.24 -23.67 15.57
N LYS A 293 -2.29 -24.32 16.74
CA LYS A 293 -2.92 -25.64 16.91
C LYS A 293 -4.45 -25.62 16.84
N GLU A 294 -5.06 -24.47 17.12
CA GLU A 294 -6.51 -24.33 17.24
C GLU A 294 -7.16 -23.68 16.04
N VAL A 295 -6.48 -22.73 15.40
CA VAL A 295 -7.04 -21.92 14.31
C VAL A 295 -6.92 -22.64 12.96
N ASP A 296 -7.87 -22.35 12.08
CA ASP A 296 -7.91 -22.92 10.74
C ASP A 296 -7.18 -22.01 9.73
N ILE A 297 -7.12 -20.71 10.02
CA ILE A 297 -6.55 -19.70 9.13
C ILE A 297 -5.69 -18.71 9.93
N ILE A 298 -4.51 -18.39 9.42
CA ILE A 298 -3.64 -17.33 9.94
C ILE A 298 -3.41 -16.29 8.85
N ILE A 299 -3.62 -15.02 9.15
CA ILE A 299 -3.29 -13.88 8.28
C ILE A 299 -2.26 -13.02 9.01
N THR A 300 -1.08 -12.84 8.42
CA THR A 300 -0.02 -12.01 9.01
C THR A 300 0.18 -10.73 8.23
N SER A 301 0.28 -9.59 8.92
CA SER A 301 0.48 -8.27 8.33
C SER A 301 1.50 -7.42 9.09
N ALA A 302 2.40 -8.05 9.86
CA ALA A 302 3.36 -7.34 10.68
C ALA A 302 4.53 -6.84 9.81
N LEU A 303 4.60 -5.52 9.63
CA LEU A 303 5.64 -4.89 8.80
C LEU A 303 6.13 -3.59 9.43
N ILE A 304 7.46 -3.48 9.58
CA ILE A 304 8.13 -2.25 10.00
C ILE A 304 8.79 -1.62 8.75
N PRO A 305 8.44 -0.38 8.38
CA PRO A 305 9.03 0.28 7.22
C PRO A 305 10.55 0.29 7.26
N GLY A 306 11.17 -0.14 6.16
CA GLY A 306 12.64 -0.16 6.00
C GLY A 306 13.35 -1.35 6.64
N LYS A 307 12.65 -2.23 7.38
CA LYS A 307 13.20 -3.47 7.93
C LYS A 307 12.61 -4.71 7.23
N PRO A 308 13.30 -5.86 7.28
CA PRO A 308 12.70 -7.15 6.95
C PRO A 308 11.49 -7.44 7.83
N ALA A 309 10.53 -8.22 7.32
CA ALA A 309 9.40 -8.70 8.10
C ALA A 309 9.89 -9.62 9.25
N PRO A 310 9.40 -9.45 10.49
CA PRO A 310 9.76 -10.33 11.60
C PRO A 310 9.17 -11.73 11.36
N LYS A 311 9.93 -12.78 11.70
CA LYS A 311 9.46 -14.17 11.64
C LYS A 311 8.65 -14.50 12.89
N LEU A 312 7.33 -14.52 12.75
CA LEU A 312 6.37 -14.71 13.83
C LEU A 312 5.74 -16.11 13.84
N ILE A 313 5.66 -16.75 12.67
CA ILE A 313 5.15 -18.12 12.55
C ILE A 313 6.28 -19.04 12.08
N THR A 314 6.75 -19.91 12.98
CA THR A 314 7.83 -20.85 12.67
C THR A 314 7.32 -22.05 11.89
N LYS A 315 8.23 -22.77 11.21
CA LYS A 315 7.90 -24.04 10.54
C LYS A 315 7.23 -25.03 11.50
N ALA A 316 7.68 -25.11 12.76
CA ALA A 316 7.09 -25.99 13.76
C ALA A 316 5.65 -25.59 14.10
N MET A 317 5.34 -24.29 14.14
CA MET A 317 3.96 -23.81 14.32
C MET A 317 3.09 -24.18 13.12
N VAL A 318 3.58 -23.98 11.89
CA VAL A 318 2.90 -24.41 10.65
C VAL A 318 2.61 -25.91 10.66
N ASP A 319 3.61 -26.73 10.98
CA ASP A 319 3.48 -28.19 11.05
C ASP A 319 2.52 -28.65 12.15
N SER A 320 2.22 -27.80 13.14
CA SER A 320 1.24 -28.09 14.20
C SER A 320 -0.19 -27.68 13.86
N MET A 321 -0.39 -26.94 12.76
CA MET A 321 -1.70 -26.54 12.29
C MET A 321 -2.51 -27.74 11.79
N ARG A 322 -3.83 -27.58 11.75
CA ARG A 322 -4.74 -28.61 11.24
C ARG A 322 -4.49 -28.93 9.77
N PRO A 323 -4.76 -30.18 9.33
CA PRO A 323 -4.67 -30.50 7.93
C PRO A 323 -5.54 -29.62 7.03
N GLY A 324 -4.97 -29.08 5.96
CA GLY A 324 -5.67 -28.17 5.04
C GLY A 324 -5.93 -26.76 5.58
N ALA A 325 -5.31 -26.38 6.71
CA ALA A 325 -5.30 -25.00 7.19
C ALA A 325 -4.68 -24.04 6.16
N VAL A 326 -4.99 -22.75 6.26
CA VAL A 326 -4.52 -21.73 5.31
C VAL A 326 -3.73 -20.64 6.02
N ILE A 327 -2.60 -20.26 5.45
CA ILE A 327 -1.79 -19.13 5.89
C ILE A 327 -1.72 -18.12 4.75
N VAL A 328 -2.02 -16.85 5.06
CA VAL A 328 -1.84 -15.73 4.15
C VAL A 328 -0.83 -14.75 4.73
N ASP A 329 0.29 -14.58 4.04
CA ASP A 329 1.40 -13.74 4.49
C ASP A 329 1.44 -12.43 3.69
N LEU A 330 0.81 -11.38 4.22
CA LEU A 330 0.78 -10.07 3.58
C LEU A 330 2.14 -9.36 3.61
N ALA A 331 3.10 -9.87 4.39
CA ALA A 331 4.45 -9.31 4.48
C ALA A 331 5.45 -10.03 3.55
N ALA A 332 4.98 -10.92 2.66
CA ALA A 332 5.81 -11.75 1.79
C ALA A 332 6.85 -10.95 0.97
N GLU A 333 6.49 -9.76 0.47
CA GLU A 333 7.40 -8.89 -0.31
C GLU A 333 8.60 -8.41 0.52
N ALA A 334 8.45 -8.28 1.84
CA ALA A 334 9.50 -7.87 2.77
C ALA A 334 10.18 -9.06 3.46
N GLY A 335 10.04 -10.27 2.91
CA GLY A 335 10.61 -11.51 3.44
C GLY A 335 9.61 -12.43 4.15
N GLY A 336 8.40 -11.96 4.44
CA GLY A 336 7.30 -12.74 5.03
C GLY A 336 7.39 -12.91 6.55
N ASN A 337 6.25 -12.93 7.22
CA ASN A 337 6.17 -13.25 8.66
C ASN A 337 6.24 -14.75 8.96
N VAL A 338 6.02 -15.60 7.95
CA VAL A 338 6.06 -17.05 8.11
C VAL A 338 7.37 -17.61 7.55
N GLU A 339 8.03 -18.51 8.30
CA GLU A 339 9.34 -19.05 7.91
C GLU A 339 9.29 -19.82 6.58
N THR A 340 8.16 -20.44 6.27
CA THR A 340 7.99 -21.25 5.07
C THR A 340 7.46 -20.47 3.87
N THR A 341 7.11 -19.18 4.02
CA THR A 341 6.59 -18.35 2.94
C THR A 341 7.53 -18.33 1.73
N ARG A 342 6.96 -18.55 0.55
CA ARG A 342 7.63 -18.36 -0.75
C ARG A 342 7.03 -17.13 -1.41
N PRO A 343 7.75 -15.99 -1.44
CA PRO A 343 7.21 -14.75 -2.00
C PRO A 343 6.75 -14.92 -3.45
N GLY A 344 5.57 -14.39 -3.76
CA GLY A 344 4.92 -14.47 -5.06
C GLY A 344 4.22 -15.80 -5.35
N GLN A 345 4.26 -16.79 -4.44
CA GLN A 345 3.76 -18.14 -4.71
C GLN A 345 2.59 -18.52 -3.82
N LEU A 346 1.71 -19.34 -4.39
CA LEU A 346 0.80 -20.21 -3.67
C LEU A 346 1.32 -21.64 -3.75
N TYR A 347 1.44 -22.32 -2.62
CA TYR A 347 1.80 -23.72 -2.60
C TYR A 347 1.23 -24.45 -1.38
N ILE A 348 1.15 -25.77 -1.45
CA ILE A 348 0.72 -26.63 -0.35
C ILE A 348 1.96 -27.29 0.26
N GLY A 349 2.15 -27.14 1.57
CA GLY A 349 3.37 -27.56 2.27
C GLY A 349 3.13 -28.38 3.53
N GLY A 350 4.18 -29.06 3.98
CA GLY A 350 4.20 -29.83 5.23
C GLY A 350 3.38 -31.13 5.18
N ALA A 351 3.51 -31.94 6.23
CA ALA A 351 2.75 -33.19 6.37
C ALA A 351 1.24 -32.94 6.46
N ASN A 352 0.84 -31.82 7.06
CA ASN A 352 -0.55 -31.41 7.22
C ASN A 352 -1.10 -30.68 5.98
N ARG A 353 -0.35 -30.60 4.88
CA ARG A 353 -0.84 -29.98 3.62
C ARG A 353 -1.42 -28.58 3.84
N VAL A 354 -0.73 -27.76 4.64
CA VAL A 354 -1.12 -26.37 4.89
C VAL A 354 -0.97 -25.58 3.59
N VAL A 355 -1.98 -24.79 3.25
CA VAL A 355 -1.93 -23.90 2.09
C VAL A 355 -1.21 -22.62 2.48
N HIS A 356 -0.17 -22.27 1.73
CA HIS A 356 0.57 -21.04 1.89
C HIS A 356 0.26 -20.08 0.75
N ILE A 357 -0.22 -18.89 1.08
CA ILE A 357 -0.50 -17.81 0.15
C ILE A 357 0.49 -16.67 0.44
N GLY A 358 1.56 -16.62 -0.35
CA GLY A 358 2.63 -15.63 -0.23
C GLY A 358 2.65 -14.61 -1.37
N TYR A 359 1.50 -14.31 -1.98
CA TYR A 359 1.39 -13.33 -3.06
C TYR A 359 1.95 -11.96 -2.65
N THR A 360 2.52 -11.23 -3.59
CA THR A 360 3.12 -9.89 -3.35
C THR A 360 2.37 -8.77 -4.07
N ASP A 361 1.23 -9.12 -4.68
CA ASP A 361 0.45 -8.31 -5.61
C ASP A 361 -1.03 -8.27 -5.21
N PHE A 362 -1.36 -8.46 -3.92
CA PHE A 362 -2.76 -8.50 -3.44
C PHE A 362 -3.66 -7.37 -3.98
N PRO A 363 -3.24 -6.08 -4.01
CA PRO A 363 -4.05 -5.03 -4.62
C PRO A 363 -4.27 -5.21 -6.13
N SER A 364 -3.31 -5.79 -6.85
CA SER A 364 -3.40 -6.09 -8.28
C SER A 364 -4.41 -7.20 -8.57
N ARG A 365 -4.65 -8.10 -7.62
CA ARG A 365 -5.67 -9.16 -7.71
C ARG A 365 -7.10 -8.68 -7.48
N LEU A 366 -7.29 -7.38 -7.23
CA LEU A 366 -8.58 -6.71 -7.16
C LEU A 366 -8.50 -5.36 -7.92
N PRO A 367 -8.14 -5.39 -9.22
CA PRO A 367 -7.55 -4.24 -9.89
C PRO A 367 -8.54 -3.11 -10.13
N GLY A 368 -9.83 -3.40 -10.36
CA GLY A 368 -10.86 -2.36 -10.51
C GLY A 368 -10.98 -1.47 -9.28
N GLN A 369 -11.23 -2.06 -8.10
CA GLN A 369 -11.36 -1.29 -6.86
C GLN A 369 -10.03 -0.64 -6.43
N ALA A 370 -8.90 -1.35 -6.59
CA ALA A 370 -7.60 -0.81 -6.24
C ALA A 370 -7.28 0.42 -7.11
N SER A 371 -7.51 0.35 -8.43
CA SER A 371 -7.35 1.50 -9.33
C SER A 371 -8.29 2.64 -8.97
N ALA A 372 -9.56 2.35 -8.63
CA ALA A 372 -10.51 3.39 -8.24
C ALA A 372 -10.07 4.16 -6.98
N LEU A 373 -9.66 3.45 -5.92
CA LEU A 373 -9.19 4.10 -4.69
C LEU A 373 -7.86 4.85 -4.92
N PHE A 374 -6.93 4.24 -5.63
CA PHE A 374 -5.64 4.85 -5.96
C PHE A 374 -5.82 6.13 -6.78
N ALA A 375 -6.69 6.08 -7.80
CA ALA A 375 -7.07 7.23 -8.62
C ALA A 375 -7.72 8.35 -7.80
N ASN A 376 -8.60 8.00 -6.86
CA ASN A 376 -9.21 8.98 -5.96
C ASN A 376 -8.15 9.65 -5.07
N ASN A 377 -7.20 8.90 -4.54
CA ASN A 377 -6.10 9.46 -3.74
C ASN A 377 -5.26 10.45 -4.55
N ILE A 378 -4.86 10.08 -5.78
CA ILE A 378 -4.11 10.96 -6.70
C ILE A 378 -4.93 12.20 -7.06
N THR A 379 -6.20 12.03 -7.40
CA THR A 379 -7.09 13.13 -7.80
C THR A 379 -7.26 14.13 -6.66
N ASN A 380 -7.51 13.64 -5.44
CA ASN A 380 -7.59 14.49 -4.25
C ASN A 380 -6.27 15.22 -4.00
N PHE A 381 -5.14 14.54 -4.18
CA PHE A 381 -3.81 15.14 -4.01
C PHE A 381 -3.58 16.26 -5.03
N LEU A 382 -3.86 16.02 -6.32
CA LEU A 382 -3.75 17.01 -7.39
C LEU A 382 -4.64 18.23 -7.13
N ILE A 383 -5.92 18.00 -6.81
CA ILE A 383 -6.87 19.08 -6.51
C ILE A 383 -6.43 19.89 -5.29
N SER A 384 -5.84 19.26 -4.27
CA SER A 384 -5.35 19.97 -3.08
C SER A 384 -4.21 20.96 -3.38
N MET A 385 -3.50 20.76 -4.49
CA MET A 385 -2.41 21.64 -4.94
C MET A 385 -2.90 22.74 -5.89
N MET A 386 -4.14 22.67 -6.37
CA MET A 386 -4.70 23.72 -7.23
C MET A 386 -4.84 25.03 -6.45
N PRO A 387 -4.61 26.20 -7.09
CA PRO A 387 -4.94 27.48 -6.49
C PRO A 387 -6.40 27.48 -6.05
N LYS A 388 -6.68 27.96 -4.84
CA LYS A 388 -8.06 28.18 -4.42
C LYS A 388 -8.67 29.20 -5.38
N ASP A 389 -9.86 28.90 -5.89
CA ASP A 389 -10.63 29.87 -6.66
C ASP A 389 -10.71 31.17 -5.85
N LYS A 390 -10.35 32.28 -6.50
CA LYS A 390 -10.53 33.61 -5.91
C LYS A 390 -12.03 33.92 -5.89
N GLY A 391 -12.77 33.36 -4.95
CA GLY A 391 -14.20 33.65 -4.77
C GLY A 391 -15.03 32.45 -4.34
N SER A 392 -15.03 32.18 -3.04
CA SER A 392 -16.16 31.60 -2.31
C SER A 392 -16.06 32.02 -0.85
#